data_AF-A0A258BVX7-F1
#
_entry.id   AF-A0A258BVX7-F1
#
_cell.length_a   1.000
_cell.length_b   1.000
_cell.length_c   1.000
_cell.angle_alpha   90.00
_cell.angle_beta   90.00
_cell.angle_gamma   90.00
#
_symmetry.space_group_name_H-M   'P 1'
#
loop_
_entity.id
_entity.type
_entity.pdbx_description
1 polymer ?
#
loop_
_entity_poly.entity_id
_entity_poly.type
_entity_poly.pdbx_seq_one_letter_code
_entity_poly.pdbx_strand_id
1 'polypeptide(L)'
;MLSRRNLLHYSLGAGAAFGMAGLLPAWARSASDGNLGIPSRTGTVFDLNIAEFPVRINGKAGKAVGINGTLPGPLLRFREGDTVTLNVTNALEEDTSVHWHGLLVPFQMDGVPGVTFPGIKPGETFRYQFPVRQNGTYWYHSHSGLQEQLGHYGPIIIEPAETDPVSYDREYVLVLSDWSFTDPHRIYAKLKKNAESLNFQRRTLPDFFRDAADNGFGDALNERAMWGRMRMSPRDLADVGAPTYTYLINGHSTADNFNM
;
A
#
# COMPACT_ATOMS: atom_id res chain seq x y z
N MET A 1 20.38 26.30 -38.19
CA MET A 1 21.63 25.74 -37.63
C MET A 1 21.70 26.11 -36.17
N LEU A 2 21.76 25.14 -35.24
CA LEU A 2 21.97 25.42 -33.81
C LEU A 2 23.41 25.89 -33.60
N SER A 3 23.60 27.09 -33.02
CA SER A 3 24.95 27.57 -32.68
C SER A 3 25.45 26.87 -31.41
N ARG A 4 26.78 26.66 -31.30
CA ARG A 4 27.41 26.05 -30.10
C ARG A 4 27.05 26.79 -28.82
N ARG A 5 26.90 28.12 -28.89
CA ARG A 5 26.51 28.96 -27.75
C ARG A 5 25.07 28.70 -27.33
N ASN A 6 24.15 28.55 -28.29
CA ASN A 6 22.76 28.22 -27.99
C ASN A 6 22.64 26.80 -27.42
N LEU A 7 23.41 25.85 -27.96
CA LEU A 7 23.46 24.48 -27.43
C LEU A 7 23.92 24.45 -25.95
N LEU A 8 24.98 25.18 -25.62
CA LEU A 8 25.49 25.28 -24.24
C LEU A 8 24.46 25.93 -23.30
N HIS A 9 23.86 27.06 -23.71
CA HIS A 9 22.83 27.71 -22.89
C HIS A 9 21.58 26.83 -22.68
N TYR A 10 21.12 26.12 -23.71
CA TYR A 10 19.99 25.19 -23.57
C TYR A 10 20.35 23.98 -22.70
N SER A 11 21.56 23.44 -22.82
CA SER A 11 22.01 22.31 -21.99
C SER A 11 22.18 22.69 -20.51
N LEU A 12 22.69 23.89 -20.21
CA LEU A 12 22.78 24.41 -18.84
C LEU A 12 21.40 24.71 -18.25
N GLY A 13 20.50 25.31 -19.04
CA GLY A 13 19.12 25.59 -18.62
C GLY A 13 18.32 24.31 -18.36
N ALA A 14 18.44 23.32 -19.25
CA ALA A 14 17.81 22.01 -19.07
C ALA A 14 18.39 21.26 -17.87
N GLY A 15 19.72 21.23 -17.72
CA GLY A 15 20.39 20.58 -16.59
C GLY A 15 20.00 21.19 -15.24
N ALA A 16 19.87 22.52 -15.16
CA ALA A 16 19.39 23.22 -13.97
C ALA A 16 17.92 22.90 -13.67
N ALA A 17 17.05 22.84 -14.69
CA ALA A 17 15.64 22.50 -14.52
C ALA A 17 15.45 21.05 -14.03
N PHE A 18 16.21 20.10 -14.58
CA PHE A 18 16.17 18.70 -14.11
C PHE A 18 16.77 18.53 -12.70
N GLY A 19 17.82 19.28 -12.35
CA GLY A 19 18.39 19.27 -11.00
C GLY A 19 17.43 19.80 -9.93
N MET A 20 16.57 20.77 -10.26
CA MET A 20 15.59 21.33 -9.34
C MET A 20 14.36 20.44 -9.10
N ALA A 21 14.05 19.51 -10.01
CA ALA A 21 12.92 18.60 -9.84
C ALA A 21 13.05 17.71 -8.58
N GLY A 22 14.29 17.30 -8.23
CA GLY A 22 14.56 16.53 -7.01
C GLY A 22 14.35 17.30 -5.70
N LEU A 23 14.27 18.63 -5.76
CA LEU A 23 14.02 19.52 -4.63
C LEU A 23 12.53 19.84 -4.42
N LEU A 24 11.67 19.41 -5.36
CA LEU A 24 10.22 19.64 -5.22
C LEU A 24 9.65 18.75 -4.10
N PRO A 25 8.80 19.33 -3.23
CA PRO A 25 8.08 18.55 -2.23
C PRO A 25 7.14 17.54 -2.92
N ALA A 26 6.80 16.45 -2.23
CA ALA A 26 6.07 15.33 -2.83
C ALA A 26 4.74 15.74 -3.49
N TRP A 27 4.03 16.70 -2.91
CA TRP A 27 2.78 17.26 -3.45
C TRP A 27 2.94 18.05 -4.76
N ALA A 28 4.15 18.54 -5.07
CA ALA A 28 4.45 19.34 -6.26
C ALA A 28 5.03 18.52 -7.43
N ARG A 29 5.21 17.20 -7.25
CA ARG A 29 5.74 16.30 -8.28
C ARG A 29 4.64 15.88 -9.26
N SER A 30 5.01 15.52 -10.48
CA SER A 30 4.07 14.97 -11.47
C SER A 30 3.58 13.59 -11.00
N ALA A 31 2.33 13.25 -11.29
CA ALA A 31 1.72 11.95 -10.98
C ALA A 31 2.45 10.74 -11.62
N SER A 32 3.36 10.99 -12.57
CA SER A 32 4.20 9.98 -13.20
C SER A 32 5.27 9.38 -12.29
N ASP A 33 5.62 10.06 -11.18
CA ASP A 33 6.80 9.71 -10.39
C ASP A 33 6.46 8.99 -9.07
N GLY A 34 5.17 8.69 -8.81
CA GLY A 34 4.71 8.15 -7.53
C GLY A 34 4.71 6.62 -7.42
N ASN A 35 4.48 5.89 -8.51
CA ASN A 35 4.51 4.43 -8.56
C ASN A 35 5.68 3.94 -9.43
N LEU A 36 6.90 4.22 -9.01
CA LEU A 36 8.14 3.88 -9.74
C LEU A 36 8.72 2.51 -9.33
N GLY A 37 7.89 1.62 -8.78
CA GLY A 37 8.32 0.38 -8.15
C GLY A 37 8.81 0.59 -6.71
N ILE A 38 9.59 -0.36 -6.19
CA ILE A 38 10.01 -0.39 -4.77
C ILE A 38 11.47 0.07 -4.65
N PRO A 39 11.73 1.32 -4.22
CA PRO A 39 13.10 1.75 -3.99
C PRO A 39 13.68 1.05 -2.74
N SER A 40 14.82 0.39 -2.90
CA SER A 40 15.50 -0.27 -1.77
C SER A 40 16.34 0.72 -0.96
N ARG A 41 16.31 0.53 0.37
CA ARG A 41 17.13 1.24 1.35
C ARG A 41 17.69 0.23 2.35
N THR A 42 19.01 0.17 2.45
CA THR A 42 19.72 -0.67 3.42
C THR A 42 20.43 0.22 4.42
N GLY A 43 20.36 -0.13 5.71
CA GLY A 43 21.05 0.60 6.77
C GLY A 43 20.41 0.39 8.13
N THR A 44 20.83 1.21 9.10
CA THR A 44 20.32 1.20 10.48
C THR A 44 19.65 2.51 10.88
N VAL A 45 19.72 3.54 10.04
CA VAL A 45 19.07 4.84 10.25
C VAL A 45 18.30 5.21 8.99
N PHE A 46 17.02 5.53 9.15
CA PHE A 46 16.10 5.83 8.06
C PHE A 46 15.30 7.09 8.39
N ASP A 47 15.19 7.99 7.42
CA ASP A 47 14.28 9.13 7.48
C ASP A 47 13.10 8.85 6.54
N LEU A 48 11.91 8.78 7.13
CA LEU A 48 10.67 8.41 6.45
C LEU A 48 9.70 9.58 6.54
N ASN A 49 9.41 10.21 5.41
CA ASN A 49 8.46 11.31 5.33
C ASN A 49 7.12 10.81 4.80
N ILE A 50 6.10 10.86 5.64
CA ILE A 50 4.73 10.49 5.29
C ILE A 50 4.05 11.73 4.72
N ALA A 51 3.62 11.66 3.45
CA ALA A 51 2.99 12.77 2.77
C ALA A 51 1.96 12.30 1.76
N GLU A 52 1.09 13.22 1.37
CA GLU A 52 0.27 13.05 0.19
C GLU A 52 1.08 13.31 -1.08
N PHE A 53 0.86 12.51 -2.11
CA PHE A 53 1.49 12.71 -3.42
C PHE A 53 0.61 12.18 -4.54
N PRO A 54 0.73 12.72 -5.76
CA PRO A 54 -0.07 12.27 -6.88
C PRO A 54 0.44 10.93 -7.41
N VAL A 55 -0.49 10.07 -7.82
CA VAL A 55 -0.23 8.76 -8.42
C VAL A 55 -1.02 8.58 -9.70
N ARG A 56 -0.58 7.67 -10.58
CA ARG A 56 -1.33 7.26 -11.76
C ARG A 56 -1.42 5.74 -11.83
N ILE A 57 -2.64 5.24 -11.67
CA ILE A 57 -2.93 3.80 -11.60
C ILE A 57 -3.99 3.50 -12.65
N ASN A 58 -3.75 2.51 -13.51
CA ASN A 58 -4.69 2.10 -14.56
C ASN A 58 -5.13 3.28 -15.45
N GLY A 59 -4.17 4.13 -15.83
CA GLY A 59 -4.40 5.33 -16.64
C GLY A 59 -5.15 6.48 -15.95
N LYS A 60 -5.55 6.34 -14.69
CA LYS A 60 -6.31 7.35 -13.94
C LYS A 60 -5.43 8.04 -12.90
N ALA A 61 -5.52 9.37 -12.83
CA ALA A 61 -4.86 10.15 -11.79
C ALA A 61 -5.56 9.97 -10.44
N GLY A 62 -4.77 9.86 -9.38
CA GLY A 62 -5.22 9.75 -8.00
C GLY A 62 -4.24 10.45 -7.06
N LYS A 63 -4.55 10.38 -5.77
CA LYS A 63 -3.75 10.95 -4.69
C LYS A 63 -3.56 9.86 -3.63
N ALA A 64 -2.32 9.58 -3.30
CA ALA A 64 -1.95 8.57 -2.30
C ALA A 64 -1.39 9.25 -1.06
N VAL A 65 -1.50 8.55 0.07
CA VAL A 65 -0.72 8.81 1.28
C VAL A 65 0.38 7.75 1.30
N GLY A 66 1.63 8.14 1.33
CA GLY A 66 2.72 7.15 1.37
C GLY A 66 4.03 7.74 1.85
N ILE A 67 5.07 6.92 1.77
CA ILE A 67 6.34 7.18 2.43
C ILE A 67 7.38 7.56 1.39
N ASN A 68 8.05 8.69 1.58
CA ASN A 68 9.06 9.23 0.67
C ASN A 68 8.59 9.42 -0.78
N GLY A 69 7.27 9.62 -0.96
CA GLY A 69 6.64 9.89 -2.24
C GLY A 69 6.57 8.68 -3.17
N THR A 70 6.59 7.45 -2.63
CA THR A 70 6.41 6.24 -3.44
C THR A 70 5.24 5.38 -2.96
N LEU A 71 4.64 4.65 -3.90
CA LEU A 71 3.62 3.63 -3.69
C LEU A 71 4.08 2.33 -4.39
N PRO A 72 4.41 1.26 -3.65
CA PRO A 72 4.55 1.16 -2.19
C PRO A 72 5.66 2.09 -1.66
N GLY A 73 5.69 2.28 -0.34
CA GLY A 73 6.82 2.89 0.34
C GLY A 73 8.15 2.15 0.10
N PRO A 74 9.29 2.75 0.45
CA PRO A 74 10.61 2.15 0.23
C PRO A 74 10.74 0.78 0.91
N LEU A 75 11.43 -0.15 0.25
CA LEU A 75 11.89 -1.38 0.88
C LEU A 75 12.92 -1.02 1.94
N LEU A 76 12.62 -1.37 3.18
CA LEU A 76 13.56 -1.27 4.28
C LEU A 76 14.29 -2.61 4.42
N ARG A 77 15.60 -2.61 4.19
CA ARG A 77 16.43 -3.80 4.36
C ARG A 77 17.26 -3.66 5.63
N PHE A 78 16.99 -4.54 6.58
CA PHE A 78 17.67 -4.63 7.87
C PHE A 78 18.57 -5.85 7.92
N ARG A 79 19.41 -5.93 8.95
CA ARG A 79 20.13 -7.14 9.32
C ARG A 79 19.71 -7.57 10.72
N GLU A 80 19.48 -8.86 10.91
CA GLU A 80 19.26 -9.44 12.23
C GLU A 80 20.43 -9.12 13.16
N GLY A 81 20.11 -8.73 14.40
CA GLY A 81 21.07 -8.29 15.41
C GLY A 81 21.30 -6.77 15.46
N ASP A 82 20.98 -6.04 14.38
CA ASP A 82 21.13 -4.59 14.36
C ASP A 82 20.08 -3.88 15.22
N THR A 83 20.41 -2.69 15.70
CA THR A 83 19.40 -1.75 16.21
C THR A 83 19.10 -0.72 15.14
N VAL A 84 17.83 -0.66 14.72
CA VAL A 84 17.37 0.30 13.72
C VAL A 84 16.78 1.53 14.38
N THR A 85 16.95 2.68 13.72
CA THR A 85 16.36 3.96 14.08
C THR A 85 15.60 4.50 12.89
N LEU A 86 14.29 4.73 13.03
CA LEU A 86 13.43 5.25 11.96
C LEU A 86 12.83 6.56 12.43
N ASN A 87 13.28 7.67 11.84
CA ASN A 87 12.73 9.00 12.07
C ASN A 87 11.56 9.18 11.11
N VAL A 88 10.35 9.09 11.65
CA VAL A 88 9.12 9.19 10.87
C VAL A 88 8.55 10.59 11.04
N THR A 89 8.58 11.38 9.96
CA THR A 89 8.03 12.73 9.90
C THR A 89 6.63 12.69 9.28
N ASN A 90 5.66 13.30 9.97
CA ASN A 90 4.30 13.45 9.47
C ASN A 90 4.13 14.78 8.73
N ALA A 91 3.99 14.75 7.42
CA ALA A 91 3.68 15.92 6.61
C ALA A 91 2.20 15.97 6.15
N LEU A 92 1.33 15.16 6.77
CA LEU A 92 -0.12 15.23 6.59
C LEU A 92 -0.74 16.29 7.49
N GLU A 93 -2.01 16.63 7.22
CA GLU A 93 -2.83 17.49 8.08
C GLU A 93 -3.55 16.72 9.20
N GLU A 94 -3.37 15.40 9.25
CA GLU A 94 -3.96 14.48 10.24
C GLU A 94 -2.87 13.65 10.93
N ASP A 95 -3.22 13.04 12.07
CA ASP A 95 -2.32 12.15 12.79
C ASP A 95 -1.95 10.92 11.95
N THR A 96 -0.71 10.46 12.06
CA THR A 96 -0.24 9.25 11.37
C THR A 96 0.52 8.31 12.31
N SER A 97 0.85 7.12 11.82
CA SER A 97 1.60 6.10 12.55
C SER A 97 2.23 5.11 11.58
N VAL A 98 3.22 4.37 12.06
CA VAL A 98 3.79 3.22 11.35
C VAL A 98 3.81 2.03 12.29
N HIS A 99 3.07 0.99 11.92
CA HIS A 99 3.14 -0.33 12.55
C HIS A 99 4.10 -1.23 11.77
N TRP A 100 4.93 -1.98 12.50
CA TRP A 100 5.96 -2.86 11.95
C TRP A 100 5.46 -4.30 11.94
N HIS A 101 4.63 -4.63 10.95
CA HIS A 101 3.86 -5.87 10.94
C HIS A 101 4.74 -7.12 11.03
N GLY A 102 4.56 -7.86 12.13
CA GLY A 102 5.27 -9.10 12.42
C GLY A 102 6.62 -8.92 13.13
N LEU A 103 7.11 -7.70 13.32
CA LEU A 103 8.36 -7.44 14.04
C LEU A 103 8.16 -7.51 15.57
N LEU A 104 9.10 -8.15 16.25
CA LEU A 104 9.16 -8.24 17.71
C LEU A 104 9.80 -6.96 18.29
N VAL A 105 8.97 -5.92 18.48
CA VAL A 105 9.40 -4.62 19.01
C VAL A 105 8.91 -4.38 20.45
N PRO A 106 9.60 -3.53 21.24
CA PRO A 106 9.02 -3.00 22.47
C PRO A 106 7.68 -2.32 22.16
N PHE A 107 6.67 -2.47 23.03
CA PHE A 107 5.31 -2.04 22.71
C PHE A 107 5.24 -0.55 22.33
N GLN A 108 6.04 0.34 22.94
CA GLN A 108 6.06 1.78 22.61
C GLN A 108 6.51 2.08 21.16
N MET A 109 7.17 1.11 20.51
CA MET A 109 7.64 1.20 19.13
C MET A 109 6.72 0.48 18.15
N ASP A 110 5.62 -0.11 18.63
CA ASP A 110 4.67 -0.87 17.82
C ASP A 110 3.80 0.01 16.91
N GLY A 111 3.63 1.29 17.26
CA GLY A 111 3.03 2.28 16.38
C GLY A 111 1.52 2.15 16.20
N VAL A 112 0.79 1.81 17.26
CA VAL A 112 -0.68 1.71 17.27
C VAL A 112 -1.27 2.85 18.10
N PRO A 113 -1.81 3.92 17.47
CA PRO A 113 -2.36 5.06 18.19
C PRO A 113 -3.47 4.67 19.16
N GLY A 114 -3.44 5.25 20.37
CA GLY A 114 -4.42 4.97 21.42
C GLY A 114 -4.23 3.65 22.17
N VAL A 115 -3.29 2.80 21.74
CA VAL A 115 -2.93 1.55 22.42
C VAL A 115 -1.50 1.63 22.93
N THR A 116 -0.54 1.86 22.04
CA THR A 116 0.89 1.80 22.37
C THR A 116 1.58 3.16 22.43
N PHE A 117 0.99 4.17 21.78
CA PHE A 117 1.46 5.56 21.79
C PHE A 117 0.35 6.53 21.31
N PRO A 118 0.52 7.87 21.36
CA PRO A 118 -0.54 8.82 21.02
C PRO A 118 -0.74 9.09 19.51
N GLY A 119 0.09 8.53 18.62
CA GLY A 119 0.15 8.94 17.22
C GLY A 119 1.18 10.05 16.96
N ILE A 120 1.59 10.22 15.69
CA ILE A 120 2.51 11.28 15.26
C ILE A 120 1.67 12.46 14.76
N LYS A 121 1.73 13.62 15.42
CA LYS A 121 0.93 14.79 15.04
C LYS A 121 1.42 15.43 13.73
N PRO A 122 0.58 16.20 13.02
CA PRO A 122 0.99 16.99 11.87
C PRO A 122 2.26 17.82 12.14
N GLY A 123 3.25 17.71 11.26
CA GLY A 123 4.53 18.41 11.36
C GLY A 123 5.53 17.81 12.36
N GLU A 124 5.14 16.81 13.17
CA GLU A 124 6.03 16.19 14.14
C GLU A 124 6.84 15.05 13.54
N THR A 125 7.95 14.73 14.21
CA THR A 125 8.76 13.55 13.92
C THR A 125 8.81 12.66 15.14
N PHE A 126 8.47 11.39 14.94
CA PHE A 126 8.62 10.36 15.96
C PHE A 126 9.79 9.45 15.62
N ARG A 127 10.64 9.16 16.61
CA ARG A 127 11.79 8.27 16.45
C ARG A 127 11.44 6.88 16.96
N TYR A 128 11.22 5.95 16.03
CA TYR A 128 11.20 4.53 16.34
C TYR A 128 12.63 4.03 16.53
N GLN A 129 12.89 3.27 17.59
CA GLN A 129 14.19 2.64 17.80
C GLN A 129 14.03 1.30 18.50
N PHE A 130 14.46 0.23 17.83
CA PHE A 130 14.33 -1.13 18.36
C PHE A 130 15.40 -2.07 17.81
N PRO A 131 15.79 -3.11 18.58
CA PRO A 131 16.65 -4.17 18.09
C PRO A 131 15.87 -5.10 17.15
N VAL A 132 16.50 -5.50 16.06
CA VAL A 132 15.98 -6.47 15.10
C VAL A 132 16.44 -7.87 15.53
N ARG A 133 15.50 -8.75 15.90
CA ARG A 133 15.80 -10.03 16.58
C ARG A 133 15.35 -11.27 15.80
N GLN A 134 14.98 -11.08 14.55
CA GLN A 134 14.42 -12.08 13.65
C GLN A 134 14.88 -11.77 12.24
N ASN A 135 14.77 -12.73 11.33
CA ASN A 135 15.04 -12.55 9.91
C ASN A 135 13.84 -13.00 9.06
N GLY A 136 13.79 -12.59 7.80
CA GLY A 136 12.72 -12.94 6.85
C GLY A 136 12.01 -11.75 6.22
N THR A 137 10.84 -12.03 5.64
CA THR A 137 10.03 -11.07 4.87
C THR A 137 8.88 -10.53 5.72
N TYR A 138 8.81 -9.20 5.84
CA TYR A 138 7.82 -8.49 6.64
C TYR A 138 7.34 -7.24 5.87
N TRP A 139 6.53 -6.41 6.52
CA TRP A 139 6.04 -5.16 5.95
C TRP A 139 5.72 -4.16 7.06
N TYR A 140 5.52 -2.90 6.68
CA TYR A 140 5.05 -1.85 7.57
C TYR A 140 3.85 -1.15 6.93
N HIS A 141 2.92 -0.67 7.75
CA HIS A 141 1.74 0.06 7.29
C HIS A 141 1.22 1.02 8.35
N SER A 142 0.36 1.96 7.95
CA SER A 142 -0.27 2.86 8.91
C SER A 142 -1.33 2.14 9.72
N HIS A 143 -1.35 2.43 11.03
CA HIS A 143 -2.42 2.06 11.95
C HIS A 143 -3.31 3.27 12.31
N SER A 144 -3.21 4.36 11.54
CA SER A 144 -4.00 5.58 11.70
C SER A 144 -5.10 5.67 10.64
N GLY A 145 -6.35 5.73 11.09
CA GLY A 145 -7.50 5.94 10.22
C GLY A 145 -7.61 4.87 9.13
N LEU A 146 -7.75 5.30 7.88
CA LEU A 146 -7.78 4.43 6.69
C LEU A 146 -6.58 4.70 5.76
N GLN A 147 -5.47 5.21 6.31
CA GLN A 147 -4.29 5.61 5.54
C GLN A 147 -3.61 4.44 4.81
N GLU A 148 -3.68 3.22 5.35
CA GLU A 148 -3.20 2.01 4.66
C GLU A 148 -3.87 1.84 3.28
N GLN A 149 -5.19 2.00 3.21
CA GLN A 149 -5.97 1.91 1.98
C GLN A 149 -5.66 3.05 0.98
N LEU A 150 -5.03 4.13 1.45
CA LEU A 150 -4.56 5.25 0.64
C LEU A 150 -3.12 5.07 0.14
N GLY A 151 -2.45 3.96 0.48
CA GLY A 151 -1.10 3.65 0.02
C GLY A 151 -0.02 3.65 1.09
N HIS A 152 -0.38 3.85 2.36
CA HIS A 152 0.59 3.95 3.45
C HIS A 152 1.06 2.55 3.89
N TYR A 153 1.88 1.91 3.07
CA TYR A 153 2.51 0.62 3.35
C TYR A 153 3.81 0.44 2.57
N GLY A 154 4.69 -0.45 3.02
CA GLY A 154 5.90 -0.83 2.31
C GLY A 154 6.51 -2.14 2.84
N PRO A 155 7.39 -2.79 2.07
CA PRO A 155 7.99 -4.07 2.46
C PRO A 155 9.21 -3.90 3.36
N ILE A 156 9.50 -4.94 4.15
CA ILE A 156 10.71 -5.07 4.95
C ILE A 156 11.35 -6.41 4.59
N ILE A 157 12.67 -6.40 4.40
CA ILE A 157 13.47 -7.62 4.32
C ILE A 157 14.51 -7.56 5.43
N ILE A 158 14.60 -8.62 6.21
CA ILE A 158 15.58 -8.72 7.28
C ILE A 158 16.52 -9.86 6.95
N GLU A 159 17.76 -9.51 6.63
CA GLU A 159 18.83 -10.46 6.35
C GLU A 159 19.19 -11.25 7.61
N PRO A 160 19.45 -12.56 7.50
CA PRO A 160 19.94 -13.35 8.63
C PRO A 160 21.29 -12.84 9.12
N ALA A 161 21.54 -13.00 10.43
CA ALA A 161 22.82 -12.63 11.01
C ALA A 161 23.95 -13.53 10.47
N GLU A 162 23.64 -14.81 10.29
CA GLU A 162 24.49 -15.84 9.70
C GLU A 162 24.22 -15.99 8.19
N THR A 163 24.98 -16.86 7.52
CA THR A 163 24.78 -17.15 6.10
C THR A 163 23.42 -17.80 5.87
N ASP A 164 22.66 -17.29 4.89
CA ASP A 164 21.40 -17.91 4.48
C ASP A 164 21.65 -19.37 4.04
N PRO A 165 20.96 -20.35 4.64
CA PRO A 165 21.11 -21.76 4.27
C PRO A 165 20.61 -22.07 2.85
N VAL A 166 19.85 -21.16 2.22
CA VAL A 166 19.30 -21.31 0.87
C VAL A 166 20.09 -20.46 -0.12
N SER A 167 20.68 -21.10 -1.12
CA SER A 167 21.32 -20.40 -2.23
C SER A 167 20.30 -19.97 -3.28
N TYR A 168 20.38 -18.74 -3.76
CA TYR A 168 19.57 -18.21 -4.85
C TYR A 168 20.40 -17.29 -5.76
N ASP A 169 20.06 -17.25 -7.04
CA ASP A 169 20.72 -16.35 -8.01
C ASP A 169 20.10 -14.95 -8.00
N ARG A 170 18.80 -14.86 -7.68
CA ARG A 170 18.02 -13.63 -7.72
C ARG A 170 16.93 -13.64 -6.65
N GLU A 171 16.64 -12.45 -6.15
CA GLU A 171 15.55 -12.19 -5.22
C GLU A 171 14.64 -11.11 -5.81
N TYR A 172 13.33 -11.34 -5.73
CA TYR A 172 12.31 -10.40 -6.20
C TYR A 172 11.31 -10.14 -5.08
N VAL A 173 11.10 -8.86 -4.75
CA VAL A 173 10.10 -8.46 -3.76
C VAL A 173 8.79 -8.12 -4.49
N LEU A 174 7.73 -8.82 -4.13
CA LEU A 174 6.38 -8.60 -4.62
C LEU A 174 5.48 -8.13 -3.48
N VAL A 175 4.92 -6.93 -3.64
CA VAL A 175 3.88 -6.36 -2.78
C VAL A 175 2.58 -6.44 -3.54
N LEU A 176 1.64 -7.23 -3.01
CA LEU A 176 0.29 -7.37 -3.54
C LEU A 176 -0.62 -6.43 -2.76
N SER A 177 -1.35 -5.58 -3.47
CA SER A 177 -2.29 -4.65 -2.85
C SER A 177 -3.47 -4.38 -3.75
N ASP A 178 -4.42 -3.60 -3.25
CA ASP A 178 -5.51 -3.06 -4.04
C ASP A 178 -5.57 -1.53 -3.93
N TRP A 179 -6.28 -0.93 -4.86
CA TRP A 179 -6.46 0.51 -4.97
C TRP A 179 -7.88 0.86 -5.36
N SER A 180 -8.44 1.88 -4.71
CA SER A 180 -9.74 2.44 -5.09
C SER A 180 -9.63 3.94 -5.30
N PHE A 181 -10.26 4.42 -6.37
CA PHE A 181 -10.48 5.86 -6.59
C PHE A 181 -11.66 6.40 -5.77
N THR A 182 -12.44 5.51 -5.16
CA THR A 182 -13.43 5.88 -4.14
C THR A 182 -12.72 6.02 -2.81
N ASP A 183 -12.91 7.17 -2.17
CA ASP A 183 -12.46 7.46 -0.82
C ASP A 183 -12.79 6.31 0.17
N PRO A 184 -11.83 5.86 1.00
CA PRO A 184 -12.01 4.70 1.86
C PRO A 184 -13.08 4.93 2.94
N HIS A 185 -13.26 6.16 3.44
CA HIS A 185 -14.36 6.46 4.37
C HIS A 185 -15.72 6.35 3.67
N ARG A 186 -15.79 6.65 2.38
CA ARG A 186 -17.01 6.42 1.59
C ARG A 186 -17.28 4.93 1.38
N ILE A 187 -16.26 4.11 1.15
CA ILE A 187 -16.41 2.64 1.10
C ILE A 187 -16.92 2.13 2.44
N TYR A 188 -16.24 2.49 3.54
CA TYR A 188 -16.63 2.11 4.89
C TYR A 188 -18.08 2.52 5.20
N ALA A 189 -18.48 3.76 4.89
CA ALA A 189 -19.83 4.24 5.11
C ALA A 189 -20.89 3.46 4.30
N LYS A 190 -20.56 2.97 3.10
CA LYS A 190 -21.46 2.09 2.33
C LYS A 190 -21.61 0.73 3.00
N LEU A 191 -20.50 0.11 3.42
CA LEU A 191 -20.51 -1.18 4.09
C LEU A 191 -21.28 -1.14 5.41
N LYS A 192 -21.16 -0.07 6.20
CA LYS A 192 -21.94 0.13 7.43
C LYS A 192 -23.45 0.26 7.18
N LYS A 193 -23.86 0.73 6.00
CA LYS A 193 -25.28 0.85 5.62
C LYS A 193 -25.81 -0.45 5.02
N ASN A 194 -25.00 -1.12 4.20
CA ASN A 194 -25.32 -2.39 3.57
C ASN A 194 -24.01 -3.08 3.12
N ALA A 195 -23.70 -4.22 3.72
CA ALA A 195 -22.52 -5.03 3.41
C ALA A 195 -22.48 -5.48 1.94
N GLU A 196 -23.64 -5.76 1.33
CA GLU A 196 -23.74 -6.22 -0.06
C GLU A 196 -23.68 -5.10 -1.10
N SER A 197 -23.55 -3.84 -0.70
CA SER A 197 -23.64 -2.69 -1.60
C SER A 197 -22.52 -2.61 -2.63
N LEU A 198 -21.39 -3.25 -2.36
CA LEU A 198 -20.22 -3.32 -3.25
C LEU A 198 -19.91 -4.75 -3.72
N ASN A 199 -20.76 -5.71 -3.33
CA ASN A 199 -20.71 -7.08 -3.80
C ASN A 199 -21.69 -7.31 -4.96
N PHE A 200 -21.12 -7.51 -6.15
CA PHE A 200 -21.85 -7.75 -7.39
C PHE A 200 -21.91 -9.23 -7.77
N GLN A 201 -21.28 -10.13 -7.01
CA GLN A 201 -21.37 -11.57 -7.21
C GLN A 201 -22.70 -12.10 -6.63
N ARG A 202 -23.82 -11.70 -7.23
CA ARG A 202 -25.15 -12.11 -6.75
C ARG A 202 -25.64 -13.36 -7.47
N ARG A 203 -26.39 -14.22 -6.77
CA ARG A 203 -27.07 -15.36 -7.42
C ARG A 203 -28.10 -14.84 -8.40
N THR A 204 -28.11 -15.43 -9.59
CA THR A 204 -29.04 -15.09 -10.68
C THR A 204 -30.07 -16.20 -10.89
N LEU A 205 -31.11 -15.93 -11.69
CA LEU A 205 -32.09 -16.96 -12.07
C LEU A 205 -31.46 -18.18 -12.77
N PRO A 206 -30.49 -18.01 -13.71
CA PRO A 206 -29.76 -19.14 -14.28
C PRO A 206 -29.03 -20.02 -13.25
N ASP A 207 -28.45 -19.41 -12.20
CA ASP A 207 -27.77 -20.17 -11.14
C ASP A 207 -28.77 -21.08 -10.40
N PHE A 208 -29.96 -20.56 -10.11
CA PHE A 208 -31.02 -21.35 -9.47
C PHE A 208 -31.46 -22.55 -10.31
N PHE A 209 -31.61 -22.40 -11.63
CA PHE A 209 -31.97 -23.52 -12.50
C PHE A 209 -30.87 -24.57 -12.59
N ARG A 210 -29.61 -24.16 -12.51
CA ARG A 210 -28.47 -25.08 -12.43
C ARG A 210 -28.49 -25.85 -11.10
N ASP A 211 -28.63 -25.15 -9.98
CA ASP A 211 -28.73 -25.77 -8.65
C ASP A 211 -29.92 -26.74 -8.57
N ALA A 212 -31.06 -26.41 -9.18
CA ALA A 212 -32.23 -27.28 -9.24
C ALA A 212 -32.05 -28.51 -10.14
N ALA A 213 -31.23 -28.42 -11.19
CA ALA A 213 -30.90 -29.55 -12.05
C ALA A 213 -29.89 -30.51 -11.38
N ASP A 214 -28.92 -29.95 -10.65
CA ASP A 214 -27.84 -30.73 -10.01
C ASP A 214 -28.30 -31.37 -8.69
N ASN A 215 -29.04 -30.62 -7.86
CA ASN A 215 -29.39 -31.03 -6.49
C ASN A 215 -30.89 -31.31 -6.30
N GLY A 216 -31.72 -31.06 -7.32
CA GLY A 216 -33.17 -31.18 -7.23
C GLY A 216 -33.88 -29.90 -6.79
N PHE A 217 -35.07 -29.66 -7.35
CA PHE A 217 -35.80 -28.41 -7.20
C PHE A 217 -36.19 -28.07 -5.74
N GLY A 218 -36.57 -29.09 -4.95
CA GLY A 218 -36.93 -28.91 -3.55
C GLY A 218 -35.74 -28.44 -2.70
N ASP A 219 -34.58 -29.05 -2.89
CA ASP A 219 -33.36 -28.71 -2.15
C ASP A 219 -32.82 -27.34 -2.57
N ALA A 220 -32.82 -27.02 -3.87
CA ALA A 220 -32.48 -25.69 -4.37
C ALA A 220 -33.39 -24.58 -3.80
N LEU A 221 -34.71 -24.86 -3.65
CA LEU A 221 -35.63 -23.93 -2.99
C LEU A 221 -35.36 -23.78 -1.50
N ASN A 222 -35.13 -24.89 -0.79
CA ASN A 222 -34.83 -24.89 0.64
C ASN A 222 -33.53 -24.13 0.93
N GLU A 223 -32.50 -24.35 0.13
CA GLU A 223 -31.21 -23.66 0.23
C GLU A 223 -31.38 -22.15 -0.02
N ARG A 224 -32.13 -21.76 -1.06
CA ARG A 224 -32.41 -20.35 -1.34
C ARG A 224 -33.22 -19.69 -0.23
N ALA A 225 -34.20 -20.39 0.34
CA ALA A 225 -34.98 -19.90 1.46
C ALA A 225 -34.14 -19.79 2.75
N MET A 226 -33.22 -20.73 2.97
CA MET A 226 -32.27 -20.69 4.09
C MET A 226 -31.37 -19.46 3.98
N TRP A 227 -30.72 -19.23 2.83
CA TRP A 227 -29.88 -18.05 2.60
C TRP A 227 -30.68 -16.75 2.66
N GLY A 228 -31.91 -16.72 2.14
CA GLY A 228 -32.79 -15.56 2.25
C GLY A 228 -33.21 -15.19 3.69
N ARG A 229 -33.07 -16.13 4.64
CA ARG A 229 -33.24 -15.86 6.09
C ARG A 229 -31.94 -15.45 6.78
N MET A 230 -30.79 -15.67 6.16
CA MET A 230 -29.50 -15.23 6.71
C MET A 230 -29.32 -13.73 6.52
N ARG A 231 -28.46 -13.13 7.36
CA ARG A 231 -28.03 -11.74 7.22
C ARG A 231 -26.77 -11.57 6.35
N MET A 232 -26.23 -12.68 5.84
CA MET A 232 -25.06 -12.73 4.97
C MET A 232 -25.43 -13.32 3.61
N SER A 233 -24.78 -12.82 2.57
CA SER A 233 -24.91 -13.33 1.21
C SER A 233 -24.27 -14.71 1.07
N PRO A 234 -24.84 -15.63 0.26
CA PRO A 234 -24.19 -16.90 -0.08
C PRO A 234 -22.87 -16.77 -0.87
N ARG A 235 -22.50 -15.55 -1.32
CA ARG A 235 -21.20 -15.24 -1.97
C ARG A 235 -20.43 -14.16 -1.20
N ASP A 236 -20.46 -14.26 0.11
CA ASP A 236 -19.71 -13.40 1.03
C ASP A 236 -18.25 -13.87 1.19
N LEU A 237 -17.51 -13.88 0.08
CA LEU A 237 -16.06 -14.12 0.08
C LEU A 237 -15.28 -12.81 0.21
N ALA A 238 -15.85 -11.70 -0.30
CA ALA A 238 -15.34 -10.34 -0.14
C ALA A 238 -16.50 -9.34 -0.31
N ASP A 239 -16.68 -8.45 0.68
CA ASP A 239 -17.69 -7.38 0.65
C ASP A 239 -17.42 -6.33 -0.44
N VAL A 240 -16.16 -6.19 -0.85
CA VAL A 240 -15.72 -5.24 -1.87
C VAL A 240 -14.85 -5.98 -2.88
N GLY A 241 -15.26 -5.97 -4.15
CA GLY A 241 -14.56 -6.70 -5.22
C GLY A 241 -13.95 -5.81 -6.30
N ALA A 242 -13.48 -6.46 -7.36
CA ALA A 242 -12.88 -5.87 -8.56
C ALA A 242 -13.63 -4.67 -9.20
N PRO A 243 -14.98 -4.53 -9.09
CA PRO A 243 -15.65 -3.32 -9.59
C PRO A 243 -15.28 -2.05 -8.82
N THR A 244 -14.85 -2.18 -7.57
CA THR A 244 -14.43 -1.06 -6.72
C THR A 244 -12.90 -0.97 -6.63
N TYR A 245 -12.23 -2.12 -6.59
CA TYR A 245 -10.78 -2.22 -6.43
C TYR A 245 -10.04 -2.54 -7.74
N THR A 246 -8.92 -1.87 -7.94
CA THR A 246 -7.88 -2.21 -8.92
C THR A 246 -6.77 -2.94 -8.17
N TYR A 247 -6.51 -4.20 -8.52
CA TYR A 247 -5.41 -4.98 -7.92
C TYR A 247 -4.06 -4.54 -8.48
N LEU A 248 -3.07 -4.46 -7.59
CA LEU A 248 -1.74 -3.96 -7.87
C LEU A 248 -0.66 -4.99 -7.52
N ILE A 249 0.42 -4.97 -8.30
CA ILE A 249 1.71 -5.58 -7.97
C ILE A 249 2.74 -4.45 -7.93
N ASN A 250 3.42 -4.27 -6.80
CA ASN A 250 4.43 -3.22 -6.61
C ASN A 250 3.93 -1.81 -7.01
N GLY A 251 2.65 -1.51 -6.75
CA GLY A 251 2.06 -0.20 -7.07
C GLY A 251 1.59 -0.03 -8.52
N HIS A 252 1.71 -1.10 -9.33
CA HIS A 252 1.30 -1.11 -10.73
C HIS A 252 0.06 -1.97 -10.94
N SER A 253 -0.90 -1.44 -11.69
CA SER A 253 -2.02 -2.23 -12.20
C SER A 253 -1.58 -3.05 -13.42
N THR A 254 -2.41 -4.00 -13.84
CA THR A 254 -2.18 -4.81 -15.05
C THR A 254 -1.97 -3.97 -16.31
N ALA A 255 -2.58 -2.79 -16.39
CA ALA A 255 -2.47 -1.90 -17.55
C ALA A 255 -1.18 -1.06 -17.56
N ASP A 256 -0.47 -0.97 -16.44
CA ASP A 256 0.73 -0.15 -16.31
C ASP A 256 1.99 -0.83 -16.89
N ASN A 257 1.83 -2.00 -17.52
CA ASN A 257 2.86 -2.79 -18.20
C ASN A 257 4.11 -3.04 -17.34
N PHE A 258 3.89 -3.71 -16.21
CA PHE A 258 4.93 -4.07 -15.26
C PHE A 258 5.92 -5.07 -15.88
N ASN A 259 7.11 -4.60 -16.25
CA ASN A 259 8.24 -5.44 -16.66
C ASN A 259 9.21 -5.57 -15.49
N MET A 260 9.40 -6.79 -14.98
CA MET A 260 10.40 -7.14 -13.97
C MET A 260 11.80 -7.36 -14.58
#